data_AF-A0A9W4FG83-F1
#
_entry.id   AF-A0A9W4FG83-F1
#
_cell.length_a   1.000
_cell.length_b   1.000
_cell.length_c   1.000
_cell.angle_alpha   90.00
_cell.angle_beta   90.00
_cell.angle_gamma   90.00
#
_symmetry.space_group_name_H-M   'P 1'
#
loop_
_entity.id
_entity.type
_entity.pdbx_description
1 polymer ?
#
loop_
_entity_poly.entity_id
_entity_poly.type
_entity_poly.pdbx_seq_one_letter_code
_entity_poly.pdbx_strand_id
1 'polypeptide(L)'
;MHYGTYDYSAACGIAPQQQALDHPVADHAKAVMMAAAAQTGVRVVDGSTQVTPTGTGEEVRSAIRRHHHLVTRSLERGYYQGWDMHPGHLVTRWLATVTFFRAALAAAAPRLQAYLDRRGGAIVDEPATAEALATVVLRGLGADAFAIEDVLAAAPGADLAVLRNLKERKHS
;
A
#
# COMPACT_ATOMS: atom_id res chain seq x y z
N MET A 1 14.89 -2.21 0.93
CA MET A 1 15.33 -1.74 2.26
C MET A 1 14.21 -1.99 3.27
N HIS A 2 14.52 -2.65 4.39
CA HIS A 2 13.53 -3.07 5.38
C HIS A 2 13.62 -2.20 6.64
N TYR A 3 12.49 -1.80 7.20
CA TYR A 3 12.44 -1.11 8.48
C TYR A 3 12.43 -2.11 9.65
N GLY A 4 13.45 -2.08 10.50
CA GLY A 4 13.53 -2.90 11.70
C GLY A 4 12.81 -2.25 12.88
N THR A 5 11.52 -2.57 13.09
CA THR A 5 10.66 -1.91 14.09
C THR A 5 11.30 -1.80 15.47
N TYR A 6 11.82 -2.91 15.98
CA TYR A 6 12.26 -3.03 17.36
C TYR A 6 13.72 -2.61 17.54
N ASP A 7 14.60 -3.00 16.61
CA ASP A 7 16.02 -2.63 16.68
C ASP A 7 16.21 -1.11 16.58
N TYR A 8 15.54 -0.46 15.61
CA TYR A 8 15.67 0.97 15.41
C TYR A 8 15.04 1.76 16.56
N SER A 9 13.82 1.40 16.99
CA SER A 9 13.16 2.12 18.09
C SER A 9 13.88 1.93 19.43
N ALA A 10 14.48 0.76 19.67
CA ALA A 10 15.35 0.53 20.83
C ALA A 10 16.63 1.39 20.76
N ALA A 11 17.27 1.49 19.59
CA ALA A 11 18.44 2.36 19.39
C ALA A 11 18.12 3.85 19.60
N CYS A 12 16.88 4.26 19.36
CA CYS A 12 16.38 5.61 19.68
C CYS A 12 15.95 5.79 21.15
N GLY A 13 16.11 4.77 22.00
CA GLY A 13 15.75 4.84 23.43
C GLY A 13 14.25 4.78 23.71
N ILE A 14 13.43 4.30 22.75
CA ILE A 14 11.99 4.14 22.98
C ILE A 14 11.75 2.97 23.93
N ALA A 15 11.02 3.25 25.02
CA ALA A 15 10.66 2.24 26.01
C ALA A 15 9.92 1.06 25.35
N PRO A 16 10.20 -0.20 25.75
CA PRO A 16 9.65 -1.39 25.07
C PRO A 16 8.13 -1.37 24.86
N GLN A 17 7.37 -0.87 25.84
CA GLN A 17 5.90 -0.78 25.79
C GLN A 17 5.38 0.25 24.77
N GLN A 18 6.23 1.17 24.33
CA GLN A 18 5.91 2.22 23.34
C GLN A 18 6.44 1.88 21.94
N GLN A 19 7.18 0.78 21.78
CA GLN A 19 7.72 0.37 20.47
C GLN A 19 6.60 -0.19 19.60
N ALA A 20 6.30 0.51 18.50
CA ALA A 20 5.25 0.13 17.56
C ALA A 20 5.56 0.63 16.14
N LEU A 21 4.92 0.00 15.14
CA LEU A 21 5.06 0.33 13.72
C LEU A 21 4.54 1.72 13.35
N ASP A 22 3.62 2.24 14.15
CA ASP A 22 2.94 3.53 14.04
C ASP A 22 3.49 4.56 15.04
N HIS A 23 4.57 4.26 15.75
CA HIS A 23 5.27 5.22 16.60
C HIS A 23 5.90 6.35 15.74
N PRO A 24 5.89 7.63 16.19
CA PRO A 24 6.43 8.75 15.40
C PRO A 24 7.89 8.59 14.96
N VAL A 25 8.73 7.96 15.78
CA VAL A 25 10.14 7.65 15.42
C VAL A 25 10.22 6.65 14.25
N ALA A 26 9.32 5.66 14.23
CA ALA A 26 9.22 4.71 13.11
C ALA A 26 8.76 5.42 11.84
N ASP A 27 7.78 6.31 11.96
CA ASP A 27 7.30 7.11 10.83
C ASP A 27 8.38 7.99 10.22
N HIS A 28 9.13 8.69 11.07
CA HIS A 28 10.22 9.55 10.62
C HIS A 28 11.29 8.74 9.87
N ALA A 29 11.73 7.61 10.44
CA ALA A 29 12.72 6.75 9.80
C ALA A 29 12.22 6.23 8.45
N LYS A 30 10.99 5.74 8.39
CA LYS A 30 10.40 5.23 7.13
C LYS A 30 10.25 6.32 6.08
N ALA A 31 9.93 7.56 6.47
CA ALA A 31 9.88 8.68 5.54
C ALA A 31 11.28 9.05 4.99
N VAL A 32 12.30 9.07 5.84
CA VAL A 32 13.71 9.27 5.41
C VAL A 32 14.14 8.15 4.48
N MET A 33 13.78 6.91 4.81
CA MET A 33 14.03 5.74 3.97
C MET A 33 13.38 5.86 2.59
N MET A 34 12.14 6.32 2.52
CA MET A 34 11.44 6.57 1.24
C MET A 34 12.12 7.66 0.43
N ALA A 35 12.51 8.77 1.06
CA ALA A 35 13.23 9.84 0.38
C ALA A 35 14.57 9.35 -0.19
N ALA A 36 15.33 8.57 0.58
CA ALA A 36 16.61 8.01 0.13
C ALA A 36 16.46 6.97 -0.98
N ALA A 37 15.36 6.20 -0.98
CA ALA A 37 15.11 5.17 -2.00
C ALA A 37 14.45 5.71 -3.28
N ALA A 38 13.92 6.94 -3.26
CA ALA A 38 13.24 7.52 -4.41
C ALA A 38 14.13 7.49 -5.66
N GLN A 39 13.56 7.06 -6.79
CA GLN A 39 14.23 6.94 -8.09
C GLN A 39 15.44 5.97 -8.16
N THR A 40 15.71 5.20 -7.10
CA THR A 40 16.79 4.19 -7.09
C THR A 40 16.34 2.81 -7.56
N GLY A 41 15.02 2.59 -7.70
CA GLY A 41 14.44 1.27 -7.93
C GLY A 41 14.36 0.38 -6.68
N VAL A 42 14.95 0.80 -5.55
CA VAL A 42 14.87 0.09 -4.28
C VAL A 42 13.49 0.29 -3.65
N ARG A 43 12.82 -0.80 -3.27
CA ARG A 43 11.58 -0.74 -2.51
C ARG A 43 11.85 -0.58 -1.02
N VAL A 44 11.08 0.29 -0.37
CA VAL A 44 11.01 0.37 1.10
C VAL A 44 9.92 -0.58 1.58
N VAL A 45 10.25 -1.36 2.61
CA VAL A 45 9.41 -2.40 3.19
C VAL A 45 9.18 -2.03 4.65
N ASP A 46 7.91 -1.98 5.07
CA ASP A 46 7.54 -1.74 6.45
C ASP A 46 8.00 -2.90 7.35
N GLY A 47 8.00 -2.67 8.67
CA GLY A 47 8.43 -3.69 9.62
C GLY A 47 7.31 -4.67 9.98
N SER A 48 7.41 -5.21 11.19
CA SER A 48 6.43 -6.12 11.79
C SER A 48 5.96 -5.65 13.16
N THR A 49 4.91 -6.30 13.66
CA THR A 49 4.48 -6.27 15.07
C THR A 49 4.74 -7.62 15.73
N GLN A 50 5.24 -7.60 16.97
CA GLN A 50 5.39 -8.75 17.86
C GLN A 50 4.09 -9.07 18.62
N VAL A 51 3.06 -8.22 18.52
CA VAL A 51 1.76 -8.49 19.13
C VAL A 51 1.03 -9.54 18.29
N THR A 52 1.07 -10.80 18.74
CA THR A 52 0.47 -11.94 18.04
C THR A 52 -0.97 -12.21 18.50
N PRO A 53 -1.84 -12.75 17.62
CA PRO A 53 -3.21 -13.10 17.95
C PRO A 53 -3.28 -14.45 18.69
N THR A 54 -2.78 -14.46 19.92
CA THR A 54 -2.73 -15.63 20.82
C THR A 54 -3.19 -15.25 22.22
N GLY A 55 -3.75 -16.19 22.98
CA GLY A 55 -4.23 -15.96 24.35
C GLY A 55 -5.75 -15.98 24.46
N THR A 56 -6.30 -15.15 25.33
CA THR A 56 -7.74 -14.99 25.52
C THR A 56 -8.42 -14.47 24.26
N GLY A 57 -9.74 -14.70 24.16
CA GLY A 57 -10.52 -14.19 23.02
C GLY A 57 -10.44 -12.67 22.86
N GLU A 58 -10.25 -11.91 23.95
CA GLU A 58 -10.07 -10.47 23.90
C GLU A 58 -8.71 -10.06 23.32
N GLU A 59 -7.63 -10.69 23.78
CA GLU A 59 -6.27 -10.46 23.27
C GLU A 59 -6.18 -10.77 21.78
N VAL A 60 -6.76 -11.90 21.35
CA VAL A 60 -6.83 -12.28 19.93
C VAL A 60 -7.56 -11.21 19.10
N ARG A 61 -8.74 -10.76 19.55
CA ARG A 61 -9.50 -9.70 18.84
C ARG A 61 -8.73 -8.37 18.80
N SER A 62 -8.04 -8.02 19.87
CA SER A 62 -7.23 -6.81 19.96
C SER A 62 -6.05 -6.86 18.98
N ALA A 63 -5.29 -7.97 18.96
CA ALA A 63 -4.18 -8.19 18.06
C ALA A 63 -4.60 -8.20 16.59
N ILE A 64 -5.73 -8.84 16.25
CA ILE A 64 -6.31 -8.83 14.90
C ILE A 64 -6.63 -7.40 14.44
N ARG A 65 -7.35 -6.61 15.26
CA ARG A 65 -7.68 -5.22 14.92
C ARG A 65 -6.44 -4.36 14.78
N ARG A 66 -5.47 -4.51 15.69
CA ARG A 66 -4.19 -3.81 15.64
C ARG A 66 -3.43 -4.13 14.36
N HIS A 67 -3.25 -5.41 14.03
CA HIS A 67 -2.49 -5.80 12.85
C HIS A 67 -3.14 -5.31 11.55
N HIS A 68 -4.47 -5.47 11.42
CA HIS A 68 -5.21 -4.93 10.29
C HIS A 68 -4.99 -3.42 10.14
N HIS A 69 -5.15 -2.64 11.22
CA HIS A 69 -4.91 -1.20 11.22
C HIS A 69 -3.48 -0.84 10.76
N LEU A 70 -2.47 -1.53 11.30
CA LEU A 70 -1.07 -1.28 10.96
C LEU A 70 -0.79 -1.55 9.48
N VAL A 71 -1.34 -2.64 8.91
CA VAL A 71 -1.19 -2.94 7.47
C VAL A 71 -1.93 -1.92 6.61
N THR A 72 -3.19 -1.58 6.93
CA THR A 72 -3.95 -0.56 6.18
C THR A 72 -3.19 0.77 6.13
N ARG A 73 -2.71 1.23 7.28
CA ARG A 73 -1.95 2.47 7.39
C ARG A 73 -0.61 2.42 6.63
N SER A 74 0.03 1.25 6.60
CA SER A 74 1.26 1.01 5.81
C SER A 74 1.00 1.27 4.32
N LEU A 75 -0.10 0.70 3.80
CA LEU A 75 -0.55 0.86 2.41
C LEU A 75 -0.90 2.31 2.07
N GLU A 76 -1.65 2.99 2.96
CA GLU A 76 -2.02 4.40 2.83
C GLU A 76 -0.80 5.32 2.74
N ARG A 77 0.32 4.94 3.35
CA ARG A 77 1.57 5.71 3.33
C ARG A 77 2.56 5.28 2.25
N GLY A 78 2.18 4.36 1.37
CA GLY A 78 3.00 3.94 0.24
C GLY A 78 3.98 2.80 0.53
N TYR A 79 3.87 2.15 1.68
CA TYR A 79 4.64 0.94 1.99
C TYR A 79 3.81 -0.31 1.66
N TYR A 80 4.02 -0.85 0.45
CA TYR A 80 3.21 -1.96 -0.06
C TYR A 80 3.73 -3.35 0.31
N GLN A 81 4.79 -3.42 1.10
CA GLN A 81 5.36 -4.66 1.62
C GLN A 81 5.64 -4.48 3.11
N GLY A 82 5.49 -5.55 3.89
CA GLY A 82 5.77 -5.60 5.32
C GLY A 82 5.91 -7.04 5.80
N TRP A 83 6.27 -7.26 7.07
CA TRP A 83 6.61 -8.58 7.60
C TRP A 83 5.58 -9.07 8.60
N ASP A 84 5.27 -10.37 8.54
CA ASP A 84 4.37 -11.05 9.47
C ASP A 84 5.15 -12.01 10.37
N MET A 85 4.94 -11.91 11.68
CA MET A 85 5.63 -12.74 12.68
C MET A 85 4.79 -13.94 13.14
N HIS A 86 3.54 -14.04 12.68
CA HIS A 86 2.62 -15.10 13.09
C HIS A 86 1.64 -15.44 11.96
N PRO A 87 1.28 -16.71 11.72
CA PRO A 87 0.35 -17.10 10.65
C PRO A 87 -1.01 -16.39 10.72
N GLY A 88 -1.50 -16.07 11.91
CA GLY A 88 -2.73 -15.29 12.11
C GLY A 88 -2.70 -13.86 11.55
N HIS A 89 -1.53 -13.34 11.19
CA HIS A 89 -1.40 -12.05 10.50
C HIS A 89 -1.76 -12.14 9.01
N LEU A 90 -1.67 -13.31 8.39
CA LEU A 90 -1.93 -13.49 6.95
C LEU A 90 -3.35 -13.07 6.58
N VAL A 91 -4.34 -13.47 7.38
CA VAL A 91 -5.76 -13.14 7.15
C VAL A 91 -5.99 -11.63 7.20
N THR A 92 -5.40 -10.95 8.20
CA THR A 92 -5.57 -9.51 8.37
C THR A 92 -4.78 -8.70 7.36
N ARG A 93 -3.59 -9.16 6.93
CA ARG A 93 -2.84 -8.57 5.83
C ARG A 93 -3.59 -8.68 4.51
N TRP A 94 -4.10 -9.88 4.20
CA TRP A 94 -4.87 -10.13 3.00
C TRP A 94 -6.12 -9.26 2.96
N LEU A 95 -6.89 -9.23 4.06
CA LEU A 95 -8.07 -8.38 4.18
C LEU A 95 -7.74 -6.90 3.96
N ALA A 96 -6.71 -6.37 4.63
CA ALA A 96 -6.31 -4.97 4.48
C ALA A 96 -5.86 -4.64 3.05
N THR A 97 -5.08 -5.54 2.42
CA THR A 97 -4.53 -5.37 1.08
C THR A 97 -5.62 -5.39 0.01
N VAL A 98 -6.50 -6.39 0.03
CA VAL A 98 -7.61 -6.50 -0.92
C VAL A 98 -8.57 -5.33 -0.76
N THR A 99 -8.93 -4.97 0.48
CA THR A 99 -9.83 -3.84 0.75
C THR A 99 -9.24 -2.53 0.25
N PHE A 100 -7.96 -2.26 0.53
CA PHE A 100 -7.27 -1.06 0.08
C PHE A 100 -7.25 -0.96 -1.45
N PHE A 101 -6.86 -2.01 -2.16
CA PHE A 101 -6.75 -1.96 -3.62
C PHE A 101 -8.12 -1.92 -4.30
N ARG A 102 -9.14 -2.61 -3.78
CA ARG A 102 -10.51 -2.49 -4.30
C ARG A 102 -11.04 -1.06 -4.17
N ALA A 103 -10.82 -0.42 -3.02
CA ALA A 103 -11.18 0.99 -2.83
C ALA A 103 -10.38 1.91 -3.78
N ALA A 104 -9.09 1.63 -3.97
CA ALA A 104 -8.25 2.36 -4.91
C ALA A 104 -8.74 2.23 -6.36
N LEU A 105 -9.17 1.05 -6.80
CA LEU A 105 -9.74 0.86 -8.15
C LEU A 105 -11.00 1.69 -8.34
N ALA A 106 -11.92 1.66 -7.37
CA ALA A 106 -13.16 2.43 -7.44
C ALA A 106 -12.90 3.94 -7.59
N ALA A 107 -11.85 4.46 -6.96
CA ALA A 107 -11.44 5.86 -7.10
C ALA A 107 -10.63 6.14 -8.39
N ALA A 108 -9.80 5.19 -8.83
CA ALA A 108 -8.86 5.39 -9.93
C ALA A 108 -9.47 5.16 -11.31
N ALA A 109 -10.36 4.17 -11.46
CA ALA A 109 -10.89 3.77 -12.77
C ALA A 109 -11.63 4.91 -13.50
N PRO A 110 -12.57 5.66 -12.89
CA PRO A 110 -13.25 6.75 -13.58
C PRO A 110 -12.28 7.85 -14.06
N ARG A 111 -11.23 8.11 -13.27
CA ARG A 111 -10.20 9.11 -13.59
C ARG A 111 -9.28 8.66 -14.73
N LEU A 112 -8.89 7.37 -14.72
CA LEU A 112 -8.17 6.77 -15.84
C LEU A 112 -8.98 6.85 -17.12
N GLN A 113 -10.27 6.51 -17.08
CA GLN A 113 -11.11 6.60 -18.27
C GLN A 113 -11.23 8.04 -18.78
N ALA A 114 -11.47 9.01 -17.88
CA ALA A 114 -11.55 10.43 -18.25
C ALA A 114 -10.24 10.94 -18.89
N TYR A 115 -9.10 10.56 -18.33
CA TYR A 115 -7.78 10.87 -18.87
C TYR A 115 -7.60 10.30 -20.29
N LEU A 116 -7.97 9.03 -20.51
CA LEU A 116 -7.85 8.35 -21.80
C LEU A 116 -8.80 8.92 -22.87
N ASP A 117 -10.01 9.29 -22.48
CA ASP A 117 -10.98 9.94 -23.36
C ASP A 117 -10.57 11.38 -23.74
N ARG A 118 -9.46 11.90 -23.17
CA ARG A 118 -9.06 13.31 -23.23
C ARG A 118 -10.18 14.25 -22.78
N ARG A 119 -11.06 13.78 -21.89
CA ARG A 119 -12.17 14.56 -21.35
C ARG A 119 -11.67 15.33 -20.14
N GLY A 120 -11.64 16.65 -20.27
CA GLY A 120 -11.41 17.55 -19.13
C GLY A 120 -12.59 17.48 -18.16
N GLY A 121 -12.41 16.81 -17.03
CA GLY A 121 -13.30 16.89 -15.89
C GLY A 121 -12.99 18.12 -15.01
N ALA A 122 -13.62 18.21 -13.83
CA ALA A 122 -13.33 19.25 -12.84
C ALA A 122 -11.88 19.20 -12.31
N ILE A 123 -11.21 18.05 -12.47
CA ILE A 123 -9.80 17.82 -12.18
C ILE A 123 -9.14 17.42 -13.50
N VAL A 124 -8.13 18.17 -13.94
CA VAL A 124 -7.30 17.80 -15.09
C VAL A 124 -6.15 16.95 -14.58
N ASP A 125 -6.18 15.65 -14.89
CA ASP A 125 -5.10 14.74 -14.51
C ASP A 125 -3.91 14.91 -15.48
N GLU A 126 -2.75 15.30 -14.94
CA GLU A 126 -1.48 15.40 -15.68
C GLU A 126 -0.82 14.01 -15.86
N PRO A 127 0.19 13.86 -16.74
CA PRO A 127 0.85 12.57 -16.97
C PRO A 127 1.36 11.87 -15.70
N ALA A 128 1.87 12.63 -14.72
CA ALA A 128 2.30 12.08 -13.44
C ALA A 128 1.14 11.48 -12.62
N THR A 129 -0.05 12.07 -12.72
CA THR A 129 -1.25 11.56 -12.07
C THR A 129 -1.74 10.30 -12.78
N ALA A 130 -1.77 10.27 -14.11
CA ALA A 130 -2.13 9.08 -14.87
C ALA A 130 -1.18 7.89 -14.59
N GLU A 131 0.13 8.16 -14.47
CA GLU A 131 1.12 7.17 -14.05
C GLU A 131 0.82 6.63 -12.64
N ALA A 132 0.50 7.50 -11.68
CA ALA A 132 0.18 7.10 -10.31
C ALA A 132 -1.10 6.25 -10.24
N LEU A 133 -2.14 6.64 -10.98
CA LEU A 133 -3.40 5.89 -11.11
C LEU A 133 -3.16 4.52 -11.74
N ALA A 134 -2.43 4.45 -12.85
CA ALA A 134 -2.12 3.17 -13.50
C ALA A 134 -1.26 2.28 -12.59
N THR A 135 -0.31 2.88 -11.86
CA THR A 135 0.56 2.16 -10.91
C THR A 135 -0.24 1.53 -9.78
N VAL A 136 -1.23 2.22 -9.19
CA VAL A 136 -2.03 1.64 -8.10
C VAL A 136 -2.95 0.52 -8.62
N VAL A 137 -3.52 0.66 -9.82
CA VAL A 137 -4.32 -0.41 -10.45
C VAL A 137 -3.47 -1.64 -10.75
N LEU A 138 -2.28 -1.47 -11.33
CA LEU A 138 -1.34 -2.57 -11.60
C LEU A 138 -0.89 -3.27 -10.30
N ARG A 139 -0.73 -2.53 -9.20
CA ARG A 139 -0.46 -3.13 -7.89
C ARG A 139 -1.63 -3.95 -7.37
N GLY A 140 -2.87 -3.47 -7.55
CA GLY A 140 -4.07 -4.21 -7.19
C GLY A 140 -4.22 -5.52 -7.97
N LEU A 141 -3.96 -5.49 -9.29
CA LEU A 141 -3.89 -6.70 -10.12
C LEU A 141 -2.80 -7.66 -9.63
N GLY A 142 -1.59 -7.15 -9.36
CA GLY A 142 -0.49 -7.98 -8.86
C GLY A 142 -0.68 -8.52 -7.43
N ALA A 143 -1.66 -7.99 -6.69
CA ALA A 143 -2.06 -8.47 -5.37
C ALA A 143 -3.33 -9.34 -5.43
N ASP A 144 -3.82 -9.67 -6.62
CA ASP A 144 -5.07 -10.40 -6.86
C ASP A 144 -6.28 -9.79 -6.14
N ALA A 145 -6.26 -8.46 -5.94
CA ALA A 145 -7.36 -7.76 -5.28
C ALA A 145 -8.62 -7.71 -6.15
N PHE A 146 -8.45 -7.73 -7.47
CA PHE A 146 -9.45 -7.74 -8.52
C PHE A 146 -8.81 -8.26 -9.82
N ALA A 147 -9.63 -8.62 -10.80
CA ALA A 147 -9.18 -9.13 -12.09
C ALA A 147 -9.14 -8.02 -13.16
N ILE A 148 -8.54 -8.29 -14.32
CA ILE A 148 -8.47 -7.29 -15.41
C ILE A 148 -9.87 -6.95 -15.95
N GLU A 149 -10.80 -7.90 -15.88
CA GLU A 149 -12.20 -7.74 -16.27
C GLU A 149 -12.90 -6.70 -15.39
N ASP A 150 -12.61 -6.67 -14.09
CA ASP A 150 -13.13 -5.65 -13.16
C ASP A 150 -12.63 -4.25 -13.55
N VAL A 151 -11.38 -4.15 -14.00
CA VAL A 151 -10.80 -2.87 -14.47
C VAL A 151 -11.49 -2.42 -15.76
N LEU A 152 -11.62 -3.32 -16.74
CA LEU A 152 -12.24 -3.00 -18.04
C LEU A 152 -13.73 -2.68 -17.91
N ALA A 153 -14.43 -3.27 -16.95
CA ALA A 153 -15.83 -2.92 -16.67
C ALA A 153 -15.97 -1.47 -16.16
N ALA A 154 -15.00 -0.97 -15.39
CA ALA A 154 -15.03 0.39 -14.82
C ALA A 154 -14.31 1.45 -15.68
N ALA A 155 -13.32 1.04 -16.46
CA ALA A 155 -12.53 1.87 -17.37
C ALA A 155 -12.18 1.08 -18.65
N PRO A 156 -13.09 1.01 -19.63
CA PRO A 156 -12.91 0.20 -20.84
C PRO A 156 -11.64 0.48 -21.65
N GLY A 157 -11.09 1.70 -21.58
CA GLY A 157 -9.84 2.06 -22.25
C GLY A 157 -8.57 1.64 -21.50
N ALA A 158 -8.69 1.20 -20.24
CA ALA A 158 -7.55 0.94 -19.36
C ALA A 158 -7.15 -0.55 -19.36
N ASP A 159 -6.86 -1.10 -20.54
CA ASP A 159 -6.33 -2.45 -20.65
C ASP A 159 -4.91 -2.58 -20.06
N LEU A 160 -4.42 -3.80 -19.96
CA LEU A 160 -3.12 -4.08 -19.34
C LEU A 160 -1.94 -3.42 -20.08
N ALA A 161 -2.02 -3.29 -21.41
CA ALA A 161 -0.97 -2.65 -22.20
C ALA A 161 -0.98 -1.13 -21.96
N VAL A 162 -2.16 -0.51 -21.96
CA VAL A 162 -2.35 0.91 -21.66
C VAL A 162 -1.86 1.24 -20.26
N LEU A 163 -2.26 0.46 -19.24
CA LEU A 163 -1.81 0.67 -17.86
C LEU A 163 -0.27 0.60 -17.74
N ARG A 164 0.37 -0.35 -18.44
CA ARG A 164 1.83 -0.48 -18.45
C ARG A 164 2.49 0.70 -19.17
N ASN A 165 1.95 1.15 -20.30
CA ASN A 165 2.47 2.30 -21.04
C ASN A 165 2.39 3.60 -20.20
N LEU A 166 1.25 3.82 -19.53
CA LEU A 166 1.08 4.95 -18.61
C LEU A 166 2.08 4.91 -17.46
N LYS A 167 2.29 3.73 -16.84
CA LYS A 167 3.29 3.55 -15.78
C LYS A 167 4.71 3.82 -16.26
N GLU A 168 5.06 3.40 -17.46
CA GLU A 168 6.41 3.55 -18.03
C GLU A 168 6.64 4.93 -18.66
N ARG A 169 5.62 5.81 -18.66
CA ARG A 169 5.61 7.09 -19.40
C ARG A 169 5.97 6.92 -20.88
N LYS A 170 5.63 5.76 -21.47
CA LYS A 170 5.77 5.55 -22.90
C LYS A 170 4.57 6.21 -23.57
N HIS A 171 4.76 7.46 -23.99
CA HIS A 171 3.78 8.14 -24.83
C HIS A 171 3.65 7.36 -26.15
N SER A 172 2.44 6.89 -26.46
CA SER A 172 2.01 6.48 -27.80
C SER A 172 1.24 7.61 -28.45
#